data_AF-A0A382AAQ8-F1
#
_entry.id   AF-A0A382AAQ8-F1
#
_cell.length_a   1.000
_cell.length_b   1.000
_cell.length_c   1.000
_cell.angle_alpha   90.00
_cell.angle_beta   90.00
_cell.angle_gamma   90.00
#
_symmetry.space_group_name_H-M   'P 1'
#
loop_
_entity.id
_entity.type
_entity.pdbx_description
1 polymer ?
#
loop_
_entity_poly.entity_id
_entity_poly.type
_entity_poly.pdbx_seq_one_letter_code
_entity_poly.pdbx_strand_id
1 'polypeptide(L)'
;MTTANNPNNNLTPWQPGQSGNPSGRPRGTRDLAGYVLETTDGGKELVDALLSIARGVMPNVPVQKGSRPRKDQQVRPADQLKAIEMLLDRGFGRSPQQLDIAHSVTDRPLAHLSDETLRLLVANAQQLKDGSSVVEGQIVTESLE
;
A
#
# COMPACT_ATOMS: atom_id res chain seq x y z
N MET A 1 4.39 7.53 35.35
CA MET A 1 4.31 6.41 34.39
C MET A 1 5.69 6.24 33.78
N THR A 2 6.53 5.42 34.40
CA THR A 2 7.93 5.22 33.99
C THR A 2 7.96 4.01 33.06
N THR A 3 7.98 4.23 31.74
CA THR A 3 8.16 3.15 30.76
C THR A 3 9.62 2.73 30.76
N ALA A 4 9.85 1.46 31.07
CA ALA A 4 11.18 0.85 31.17
C ALA A 4 11.98 1.00 29.88
N ASN A 5 13.20 1.52 29.99
CA ASN A 5 14.21 1.52 28.93
C ASN A 5 14.62 0.07 28.66
N ASN A 6 14.20 -0.47 27.51
CA ASN A 6 14.68 -1.75 27.02
C ASN A 6 16.14 -1.57 26.54
N PRO A 7 17.14 -2.28 27.11
CA PRO A 7 18.55 -2.11 26.75
C PRO A 7 18.89 -2.50 25.30
N ASN A 8 17.94 -3.11 24.56
CA ASN A 8 18.10 -3.48 23.15
C ASN A 8 17.55 -2.42 22.17
N ASN A 9 17.33 -1.19 22.61
CA ASN A 9 16.76 -0.16 21.76
C ASN A 9 17.84 0.62 20.98
N ASN A 10 17.96 0.39 19.67
CA ASN A 10 18.92 1.07 18.78
C ASN A 10 18.57 2.54 18.47
N LEU A 11 17.72 3.19 19.26
CA LEU A 11 17.33 4.59 19.02
C LEU A 11 18.41 5.54 19.55
N THR A 12 19.02 6.30 18.66
CA THR A 12 19.91 7.41 19.03
C THR A 12 19.10 8.70 19.23
N PRO A 13 19.50 9.58 20.16
CA PRO A 13 18.88 10.90 20.32
C PRO A 13 19.02 11.74 19.05
N TRP A 14 17.96 12.47 18.70
CA TRP A 14 17.89 13.36 17.56
C TRP A 14 18.91 14.50 17.66
N GLN A 15 19.70 14.73 16.61
CA GLN A 15 20.60 15.89 16.52
C GLN A 15 19.91 17.07 15.82
N PRO A 16 20.15 18.32 16.26
CA PRO A 16 19.62 19.50 15.57
C PRO A 16 20.05 19.52 14.10
N GLY A 17 19.10 19.65 13.18
CA GLY A 17 19.34 19.64 11.72
C GLY A 17 19.25 18.26 11.06
N GLN A 18 19.01 17.19 11.81
CA GLN A 18 18.85 15.84 11.26
C GLN A 18 17.38 15.42 11.25
N SER A 19 16.81 15.21 10.06
CA SER A 19 15.49 14.61 9.89
C SER A 19 15.59 13.10 9.68
N GLY A 20 14.73 12.33 10.34
CA GLY A 20 14.72 10.86 10.26
C GLY A 20 15.71 10.13 11.20
N ASN A 21 15.31 8.95 11.68
CA ASN A 21 16.10 8.16 12.62
C ASN A 21 17.34 7.60 11.88
N PRO A 22 18.58 7.96 12.26
CA PRO A 22 19.77 7.50 11.56
C PRO A 22 19.99 5.99 11.66
N SER A 23 19.44 5.33 12.69
CA SER A 23 19.48 3.86 12.78
C SER A 23 18.49 3.16 11.83
N GLY A 24 17.73 3.94 11.05
CA GLY A 24 16.65 3.45 10.20
C GLY A 24 15.46 2.88 10.99
N ARG A 25 14.64 2.07 10.32
CA ARG A 25 13.57 1.32 10.97
C ARG A 25 14.19 0.40 12.04
N PRO A 26 13.67 0.38 13.29
CA PRO A 26 14.18 -0.49 14.34
C PRO A 26 14.25 -1.96 13.86
N ARG A 27 15.43 -2.57 13.92
CA ARG A 27 15.62 -4.00 13.62
C ARG A 27 15.24 -4.80 14.87
N GLY A 28 14.22 -5.65 14.79
CA GLY A 28 13.78 -6.47 15.92
C GLY A 28 12.28 -6.73 16.01
N THR A 29 11.44 -5.96 15.31
CA THR A 29 10.13 -6.48 14.92
C THR A 29 10.39 -7.54 13.87
N ARG A 30 10.48 -8.82 14.26
CA ARG A 30 10.07 -9.90 13.35
C ARG A 30 8.74 -9.44 12.77
N ASP A 31 8.78 -9.05 11.50
CA ASP A 31 7.79 -8.19 10.87
C ASP A 31 6.41 -8.79 11.14
N LEU A 32 5.56 -8.12 11.93
CA LEU A 32 4.25 -8.67 12.28
C LEU A 32 3.49 -9.09 11.02
N ALA A 33 3.65 -8.32 9.95
CA ALA A 33 3.15 -8.66 8.63
C ALA A 33 3.78 -9.97 8.11
N GLY A 34 5.11 -10.11 8.12
CA GLY A 34 5.78 -11.39 7.82
C GLY A 34 5.30 -12.56 8.67
N TYR A 35 5.16 -12.39 9.99
CA TYR A 35 4.63 -13.43 10.88
C TYR A 35 3.19 -13.82 10.54
N VAL A 36 2.32 -12.83 10.30
CA VAL A 36 0.93 -13.07 9.89
C VAL A 36 0.90 -13.78 8.54
N LEU A 37 1.69 -13.35 7.55
CA LEU A 37 1.75 -13.98 6.24
C LEU A 37 2.22 -15.44 6.33
N GLU A 38 3.29 -15.71 7.08
CA GLU A 38 3.81 -17.07 7.30
C GLU A 38 2.78 -17.96 8.00
N THR A 39 2.09 -17.44 9.01
CA THR A 39 1.16 -18.22 9.85
C THR A 39 -0.23 -18.39 9.27
N THR A 40 -0.58 -17.66 8.21
CA THR A 40 -1.94 -17.67 7.61
C THR A 40 -1.95 -18.08 6.14
N ASP A 41 -0.90 -18.80 5.69
CA ASP A 41 -0.75 -19.23 4.29
C ASP A 41 -0.88 -18.05 3.31
N GLY A 42 -0.07 -17.00 3.54
CA GLY A 42 -0.11 -15.78 2.74
C GLY A 42 -1.39 -14.95 2.93
N GLY A 43 -2.12 -15.14 4.03
CA GLY A 43 -3.38 -14.45 4.34
C GLY A 43 -4.64 -15.20 3.90
N LYS A 44 -4.50 -16.37 3.25
CA LYS A 44 -5.63 -17.17 2.77
C LYS A 44 -6.56 -17.58 3.91
N GLU A 45 -6.03 -18.01 5.05
CA GLU A 45 -6.84 -18.40 6.21
C GLU A 45 -7.72 -17.25 6.73
N LEU A 46 -7.22 -16.01 6.66
CA LEU A 46 -7.97 -14.81 7.07
C LEU A 46 -9.10 -14.50 6.09
N VAL A 47 -8.85 -14.68 4.79
CA VAL A 47 -9.86 -14.50 3.74
C VAL A 47 -10.95 -15.56 3.86
N ASP A 48 -10.58 -16.83 4.08
CA ASP A 48 -11.53 -17.93 4.27
C ASP A 48 -12.40 -17.74 5.53
N ALA A 49 -11.82 -17.20 6.60
CA ALA A 49 -12.55 -16.85 7.81
C ALA A 49 -13.54 -15.70 7.56
N LEU A 50 -13.12 -14.63 6.87
CA LEU A 50 -14.00 -13.52 6.48
C LEU A 50 -15.14 -14.00 5.56
N LEU A 51 -14.84 -14.88 4.61
CA LEU A 51 -15.84 -15.48 3.73
C LEU A 51 -16.86 -16.33 4.51
N SER A 52 -16.41 -17.07 5.52
CA SER A 52 -17.29 -17.82 6.42
C SER A 52 -18.24 -16.89 7.17
N ILE A 53 -17.72 -15.78 7.73
CA ILE A 53 -18.52 -14.76 8.42
C ILE A 53 -19.53 -14.14 7.46
N ALA A 54 -19.13 -13.76 6.25
CA ALA A 54 -20.01 -13.20 5.23
C ALA A 54 -21.16 -14.15 4.84
N ARG A 55 -20.93 -15.47 4.92
CA ARG A 55 -21.94 -16.52 4.70
C ARG A 55 -22.78 -16.85 5.94
N GLY A 56 -22.52 -16.18 7.07
CA GLY A 56 -23.22 -16.41 8.33
C GLY A 56 -22.70 -17.62 9.13
N VAL A 57 -21.57 -18.20 8.74
CA VAL A 57 -20.93 -19.33 9.41
C VAL A 57 -19.83 -18.81 10.34
N MET A 58 -19.84 -19.24 11.61
CA MET A 58 -18.75 -18.88 12.53
C MET A 58 -17.46 -19.62 12.15
N PRO A 59 -16.36 -18.91 11.84
CA PRO A 59 -15.08 -19.55 11.60
C PRO A 59 -14.55 -20.17 12.89
N ASN A 60 -13.76 -21.24 12.76
CA ASN A 60 -13.13 -21.92 13.89
C ASN A 60 -11.95 -21.09 14.42
N VAL A 61 -12.24 -20.02 15.16
CA VAL A 61 -11.24 -19.20 15.83
C VAL A 61 -11.06 -19.76 17.25
N PRO A 62 -9.83 -20.08 17.70
CA PRO A 62 -9.61 -20.51 19.07
C PRO A 62 -10.05 -19.40 20.02
N VAL A 63 -11.16 -19.64 20.71
CA VAL A 63 -11.70 -18.73 21.70
C VAL A 63 -10.71 -18.65 22.88
N GLN A 64 -10.47 -17.44 23.39
CA GLN A 64 -9.62 -17.23 24.58
C GLN A 64 -9.99 -18.22 25.69
N LYS A 65 -8.98 -18.90 26.25
CA LYS A 65 -9.10 -19.93 27.30
C LYS A 65 -9.99 -19.39 28.44
N GLY A 66 -11.22 -19.90 28.54
CA GLY A 66 -12.20 -19.48 29.55
C GLY A 66 -13.54 -19.01 28.99
N SER A 67 -13.61 -18.62 27.71
CA SER A 67 -14.89 -18.30 27.07
C SER A 67 -15.53 -19.57 26.52
N ARG A 68 -16.74 -19.89 27.01
CA ARG A 68 -17.54 -21.01 26.49
C ARG A 68 -18.03 -20.65 25.08
N PRO A 69 -17.84 -21.51 24.07
CA PRO A 69 -18.49 -21.31 22.78
C PRO A 69 -20.00 -21.31 23.00
N ARG A 70 -20.71 -20.25 22.59
CA ARG A 70 -22.17 -20.23 22.69
C ARG A 70 -22.73 -21.28 21.73
N LYS A 71 -23.63 -22.13 22.22
CA LYS A 71 -24.33 -23.14 21.43
C LYS A 71 -25.09 -22.54 20.23
N ASP A 72 -25.45 -21.27 20.33
CA ASP A 72 -26.12 -20.47 19.30
C ASP A 72 -25.23 -19.30 18.81
N GLN A 73 -23.92 -19.54 18.62
CA GLN A 73 -23.01 -18.53 18.09
C GLN A 73 -23.34 -18.28 16.60
N GLN A 74 -24.43 -17.57 16.34
CA GLN A 74 -24.80 -17.09 15.01
C GLN A 74 -24.08 -15.77 14.75
N VAL A 75 -23.59 -15.61 13.52
CA VAL A 75 -22.95 -14.35 13.09
C VAL A 75 -24.02 -13.26 13.04
N ARG A 76 -23.78 -12.13 13.72
CA ARG A 76 -24.73 -11.01 13.70
C ARG A 76 -24.77 -10.41 12.29
N PRO A 77 -25.92 -9.91 11.81
CA PRO A 77 -25.99 -9.26 10.50
C PRO A 77 -24.96 -8.14 10.30
N ALA A 78 -24.65 -7.38 11.36
CA ALA A 78 -23.61 -6.34 11.32
C ALA A 78 -22.21 -6.90 11.03
N ASP A 79 -21.86 -8.06 11.59
CA ASP A 79 -20.57 -8.72 11.37
C ASP A 79 -20.48 -9.26 9.93
N GLN A 80 -21.61 -9.77 9.39
CA GLN A 80 -21.70 -10.20 7.99
C GLN A 80 -21.50 -9.01 7.04
N LEU A 81 -22.20 -7.90 7.27
CA LEU A 81 -22.05 -6.68 6.47
C LEU A 81 -20.61 -6.14 6.54
N LYS A 82 -19.97 -6.20 7.71
CA LYS A 82 -18.58 -5.76 7.85
C LYS A 82 -17.60 -6.67 7.11
N ALA A 83 -17.81 -7.98 7.15
CA ALA A 83 -16.99 -8.92 6.40
C ALA A 83 -17.12 -8.71 4.88
N ILE A 84 -18.34 -8.48 4.40
CA ILE A 84 -18.61 -8.15 2.99
C ILE A 84 -17.90 -6.85 2.62
N GLU A 85 -18.02 -5.79 3.43
CA GLU A 85 -17.32 -4.51 3.21
C GLU A 85 -15.81 -4.70 3.09
N MET A 86 -15.18 -5.45 4.01
CA MET A 86 -13.74 -5.70 3.99
C MET A 86 -13.28 -6.48 2.75
N LEU A 87 -14.09 -7.45 2.29
CA LEU A 87 -13.80 -8.20 1.06
C LEU A 87 -13.94 -7.30 -0.18
N LEU A 88 -14.97 -6.45 -0.23
CA LEU A 88 -15.18 -5.53 -1.35
C LEU A 88 -14.05 -4.49 -1.45
N ASP A 89 -13.63 -3.93 -0.31
CA ASP A 89 -12.55 -2.95 -0.22
C ASP A 89 -11.19 -3.45 -0.74
N ARG A 90 -11.00 -4.78 -0.80
CA ARG A 90 -9.72 -5.42 -1.16
C ARG A 90 -9.77 -6.28 -2.42
N GLY A 91 -10.92 -6.84 -2.76
CA GLY A 91 -11.06 -7.77 -3.88
C GLY A 91 -11.36 -7.11 -5.23
N PHE A 92 -12.04 -5.95 -5.23
CA PHE A 92 -12.52 -5.32 -6.48
C PHE A 92 -11.73 -4.06 -6.88
N GLY A 93 -10.67 -3.75 -6.13
CA GLY A 93 -9.85 -2.55 -6.33
C GLY A 93 -10.51 -1.29 -5.80
N ARG A 94 -9.70 -0.25 -5.54
CA ARG A 94 -10.22 1.11 -5.30
C ARG A 94 -10.61 1.72 -6.64
N SER A 95 -11.65 2.56 -6.66
CA SER A 95 -11.95 3.38 -7.84
C SER A 95 -10.69 4.14 -8.27
N PRO A 96 -10.39 4.24 -9.58
CA PRO A 96 -9.28 5.03 -10.08
C PRO A 96 -9.31 6.42 -9.44
N GLN A 97 -8.19 6.84 -8.85
CA GLN A 97 -8.13 8.17 -8.24
C GLN A 97 -8.26 9.19 -9.36
N GLN A 98 -9.34 9.98 -9.35
CA GLN A 98 -9.51 11.08 -10.29
C GLN A 98 -8.44 12.13 -9.97
N LEU A 99 -7.37 12.16 -10.76
CA LEU A 99 -6.34 13.18 -10.70
C LEU A 99 -6.78 14.33 -11.62
N ASP A 100 -7.16 15.45 -11.02
CA ASP A 100 -7.28 16.71 -11.74
C ASP A 100 -5.88 17.31 -11.88
N ILE A 101 -5.19 16.95 -12.97
CA ILE A 101 -3.91 17.54 -13.31
C ILE A 101 -4.22 18.87 -13.99
N ALA A 102 -4.26 19.95 -13.21
CA ALA A 102 -4.22 21.30 -13.75
C ALA A 102 -2.89 21.51 -14.48
N HIS A 103 -2.84 21.20 -15.77
CA HIS A 103 -1.68 21.47 -16.60
C HIS A 103 -1.62 22.97 -16.89
N SER A 104 -0.94 23.74 -16.04
CA SER A 104 -0.43 25.04 -16.49
C SER A 104 0.68 24.75 -17.48
N VAL A 105 0.42 24.97 -18.76
CA VAL A 105 1.49 25.09 -19.76
C VAL A 105 2.32 26.28 -19.30
N THR A 106 3.41 26.02 -18.58
CA THR A 106 4.45 27.03 -18.47
C THR A 106 5.03 27.11 -19.86
N ASP A 107 4.94 28.28 -20.47
CA ASP A 107 5.61 28.60 -21.74
C ASP A 107 7.12 28.48 -21.49
N ARG A 108 7.64 27.26 -21.54
CA ARG A 108 9.08 27.01 -21.44
C ARG A 108 9.68 27.56 -22.73
N PRO A 109 10.48 28.63 -22.67
CA PRO A 109 11.06 29.18 -23.88
C PRO A 109 11.95 28.12 -24.53
N LEU A 110 11.72 27.88 -25.82
CA LEU A 110 12.47 26.88 -26.61
C LEU A 110 13.98 27.17 -26.67
N ALA A 111 14.41 28.37 -26.26
CA ALA A 111 15.79 28.84 -26.25
C ALA A 111 16.75 27.99 -25.41
N HIS A 112 16.27 27.19 -24.47
CA HIS A 112 17.10 26.31 -23.62
C HIS A 112 17.13 24.85 -24.08
N LEU A 113 16.46 24.51 -25.19
CA LEU A 113 16.46 23.16 -25.74
C LEU A 113 17.54 23.02 -26.79
N SER A 114 18.24 21.89 -26.77
CA SER A 114 19.18 21.53 -27.84
C SER A 114 18.42 21.21 -29.13
N ASP A 115 19.08 21.37 -30.28
CA ASP A 115 18.52 21.02 -31.59
C ASP A 115 18.05 19.56 -31.67
N GLU A 116 18.73 18.65 -30.96
CA GLU A 116 18.34 17.25 -30.83
C GLU A 116 17.01 17.09 -30.11
N THR A 117 16.81 17.85 -29.03
CA THR A 117 15.56 17.83 -28.24
C THR A 117 14.42 18.46 -29.03
N LEU A 118 14.70 19.51 -29.81
CA LEU A 118 13.72 20.13 -30.71
C LEU A 118 13.28 19.17 -31.82
N ARG A 119 14.21 18.44 -32.43
CA ARG A 119 13.87 17.42 -33.44
C ARG A 119 13.03 16.28 -32.85
N LEU A 120 13.34 15.86 -31.63
CA LEU A 120 12.58 14.83 -30.91
C LEU A 120 11.15 15.32 -30.59
N LEU A 121 11.00 16.59 -30.21
CA LEU A 121 9.69 17.20 -29.96
C LEU A 121 8.82 17.23 -31.23
N VAL A 122 9.41 17.57 -32.38
CA VAL A 122 8.72 17.58 -33.68
C VAL A 122 8.31 16.17 -34.09
N ALA A 123 9.19 15.18 -33.92
CA ALA A 123 8.88 13.78 -34.22
C ALA A 123 7.71 13.27 -33.37
N ASN A 124 7.70 13.58 -32.07
CA ASN A 124 6.59 13.22 -31.17
C ASN A 124 5.29 13.93 -31.55
N ALA A 125 5.34 15.22 -31.90
CA ALA A 125 4.17 15.96 -32.34
C ALA A 125 3.57 15.38 -33.63
N GLN A 126 4.41 14.88 -34.52
CA GLN A 126 3.97 14.23 -35.76
C GLN A 126 3.31 12.87 -35.48
N GLN A 127 3.89 12.05 -34.60
CA GLN A 127 3.31 10.78 -34.16
C GLN A 127 1.93 10.95 -33.47
N LEU A 128 1.77 12.02 -32.69
CA LEU A 128 0.50 12.37 -32.07
C LEU A 128 -0.55 12.79 -33.11
N LYS A 129 -0.15 13.56 -34.13
CA LYS A 129 -1.02 13.96 -35.24
C LYS A 129 -1.48 12.77 -36.08
N ASP A 130 -0.62 11.76 -36.22
CA ASP A 130 -0.90 10.53 -36.97
C ASP A 130 -1.70 9.50 -36.15
N GLY A 131 -2.09 9.82 -34.91
CA GLY A 131 -3.00 9.00 -34.09
C GLY A 131 -2.37 7.76 -33.46
N SER A 132 -1.04 7.63 -33.48
CA SER A 132 -0.33 6.50 -32.85
C SER A 132 -0.04 6.81 -31.38
N SER A 133 -1.08 6.93 -30.55
CA SER A 133 -0.92 7.21 -29.12
C SER A 133 -0.79 5.93 -28.29
N VAL A 134 0.36 5.26 -28.37
CA VAL A 134 0.86 4.39 -27.30
C VAL A 134 2.33 4.69 -27.12
N VAL A 135 2.65 5.50 -26.12
CA VAL A 135 4.02 5.67 -25.63
C VAL A 135 4.12 4.83 -24.37
N GLU A 136 4.77 3.66 -24.44
CA GLU A 136 5.16 2.90 -23.25
C GLU A 136 6.19 3.74 -22.48
N GLY A 137 5.77 4.28 -21.33
CA GLY A 137 6.67 5.00 -20.44
C GLY A 137 7.63 4.03 -19.77
N GLN A 138 8.89 4.01 -20.19
CA GLN A 138 9.93 3.29 -19.47
C GLN A 138 10.44 4.16 -18.31
N ILE A 139 10.20 3.71 -17.08
CA ILE A 139 10.77 4.32 -15.87
C ILE A 139 12.24 3.96 -15.84
N VAL A 140 13.12 4.89 -16.19
CA VAL A 140 14.56 4.73 -15.98
C VAL A 140 14.84 5.05 -14.52
N THR A 141 15.08 4.01 -13.73
CA THR A 141 15.68 4.16 -12.40
C THR A 141 17.18 4.42 -12.59
N GLU A 142 17.56 5.68 -12.82
CA GLU A 142 18.95 6.07 -12.60
C GLU A 142 19.20 6.06 -11.10
N SER A 143 19.93 5.03 -10.66
CA SER A 143 20.60 5.03 -9.36
C SER A 143 21.61 6.16 -9.38
N LEU A 144 21.40 7.19 -8.57
CA LEU A 144 22.42 8.15 -8.21
C LEU A 144 23.52 7.40 -7.44
N GLU A 145 24.67 7.19 -8.07
CA GLU A 145 25.94 6.92 -7.38
C GLU A 145 26.47 8.19 -6.69
#